data_AF-A0A7V2X8M9-F1
#
_entry.id   AF-A0A7V2X8M9-F1
#
_cell.length_a   1.000
_cell.length_b   1.000
_cell.length_c   1.000
_cell.angle_alpha   90.00
_cell.angle_beta   90.00
_cell.angle_gamma   90.00
#
_symmetry.space_group_name_H-M   'P 1'
#
loop_
_entity.id
_entity.type
_entity.pdbx_description
1 polymer ?
#
loop_
_entity_poly.entity_id
_entity_poly.type
_entity_poly.pdbx_seq_one_letter_code
_entity_poly.pdbx_strand_id
1 'polypeptide(L)'
;MPTPGAPGSWGFRPSGIQGSPALFLRAPEGTRRSLPGGGRESSGRMHELSVTQSILEISLEYARRNRAGRILAIRLQVGEVTDFDDEWIQRYFDFVSKETIAEGAKLRLTRIPARLQCRACSFTFPLDRSTWDSQCPSCRSKDTDLISGREFLVDSLEVE
;
A
#
# COMPACT_ATOMS: atom_id res chain seq x y z
N MET A 1 -43.53 27.54 20.92
CA MET A 1 -43.37 26.75 19.68
C MET A 1 -42.07 27.18 19.02
N PRO A 2 -40.98 26.39 19.07
CA PRO A 2 -39.75 26.70 18.35
C PRO A 2 -39.75 26.07 16.95
N THR A 3 -39.36 26.84 15.95
CA THR A 3 -39.13 26.41 14.55
C THR A 3 -37.77 25.73 14.39
N PRO A 4 -37.61 24.78 13.44
CA PRO A 4 -36.40 23.97 13.28
C PRO A 4 -35.33 24.64 12.39
N GLY A 5 -34.11 24.12 12.50
CA GLY A 5 -32.86 24.73 12.05
C GLY A 5 -32.54 24.69 10.56
N ALA A 6 -31.45 25.38 10.23
CA ALA A 6 -30.65 25.19 9.02
C ALA A 6 -29.21 24.84 9.44
N PRO A 7 -28.51 23.93 8.72
CA PRO A 7 -27.20 23.43 9.13
C PRO A 7 -26.08 24.39 8.73
N GLY A 8 -25.41 24.96 9.74
CA GLY A 8 -24.18 25.72 9.57
C GLY A 8 -22.97 24.79 9.46
N SER A 9 -22.23 24.93 8.37
CA SER A 9 -20.96 24.29 8.08
C SER A 9 -19.89 24.70 9.10
N TRP A 10 -19.36 23.73 9.85
CA TRP A 10 -18.19 23.95 10.69
C TRP A 10 -16.93 23.65 9.89
N GLY A 11 -16.38 24.70 9.28
CA GLY A 11 -14.99 24.71 8.84
C GLY A 11 -14.07 24.82 10.06
N PHE A 12 -13.40 23.72 10.41
CA PHE A 12 -12.29 23.75 11.36
C PHE A 12 -10.95 23.80 10.60
N ARG A 13 -10.21 24.87 10.89
CA ARG A 13 -8.84 25.16 10.45
C ARG A 13 -7.90 24.09 11.02
N PRO A 14 -6.87 23.63 10.28
CA PRO A 14 -5.85 22.78 10.87
C PRO A 14 -4.80 23.66 11.56
N SER A 15 -4.79 23.63 12.88
CA SER A 15 -3.64 24.09 13.67
C SER A 15 -3.27 22.99 14.67
N GLY A 16 -2.07 22.44 14.48
CA GLY A 16 -1.34 21.68 15.48
C GLY A 16 -1.70 20.20 15.59
N ILE A 17 -0.93 19.36 14.90
CA ILE A 17 -0.65 18.01 15.40
C ILE A 17 0.85 17.90 15.57
N GLN A 18 1.25 17.93 16.83
CA GLN A 18 2.51 17.41 17.33
C GLN A 18 2.46 15.88 17.26
N GLY A 19 3.59 15.28 16.89
CA GLY A 19 3.99 13.96 17.38
C GLY A 19 3.56 12.74 16.57
N SER A 20 4.51 12.18 15.81
CA SER A 20 4.92 10.78 16.00
C SER A 20 6.23 10.49 15.28
N PRO A 21 7.15 9.72 15.88
CA PRO A 21 8.39 9.34 15.24
C PRO A 21 8.08 8.27 14.19
N ALA A 22 8.31 8.58 12.92
CA ALA A 22 8.43 7.55 11.90
C ALA A 22 9.62 6.67 12.29
N LEU A 23 9.34 5.51 12.89
CA LEU A 23 10.34 4.50 13.19
C LEU A 23 10.73 3.84 11.86
N PHE A 24 11.70 4.44 11.17
CA PHE A 24 12.38 3.81 10.04
C PHE A 24 13.11 2.56 10.55
N LEU A 25 12.59 1.37 10.25
CA LEU A 25 13.33 0.13 10.43
C LEU A 25 13.85 -0.35 9.08
N ARG A 26 15.17 -0.21 8.92
CA ARG A 26 16.00 -0.71 7.83
C ARG A 26 16.08 -2.24 7.95
N ALA A 27 15.83 -2.97 6.87
CA ALA A 27 16.08 -4.41 6.82
C ALA A 27 17.61 -4.70 6.84
N PRO A 28 18.08 -5.74 7.54
CA PRO A 28 19.49 -6.12 7.54
C PRO A 28 19.90 -6.81 6.21
N GLU A 29 21.07 -6.44 5.71
CA GLU A 29 21.72 -7.06 4.55
C GLU A 29 22.45 -8.37 4.95
N GLY A 30 22.26 -9.43 4.15
CA GLY A 30 23.03 -10.68 4.21
C GLY A 30 22.12 -11.92 4.22
N THR A 31 22.26 -12.93 3.37
CA THR A 31 23.46 -13.47 2.73
C THR A 31 23.05 -14.23 1.47
N ARG A 32 23.76 -14.01 0.34
CA ARG A 32 23.56 -14.76 -0.91
C ARG A 32 23.96 -16.23 -0.72
N ARG A 33 23.06 -17.16 -1.02
CA ARG A 33 23.41 -18.55 -1.37
C ARG A 33 22.76 -18.90 -2.71
N SER A 34 23.62 -19.23 -3.66
CA SER A 34 23.27 -19.65 -5.01
C SER A 34 22.66 -21.07 -4.99
N LEU A 35 21.56 -21.28 -5.71
CA LEU A 35 21.03 -22.61 -6.02
C LEU A 35 21.09 -22.86 -7.54
N PRO A 36 21.47 -24.08 -7.99
CA PRO A 36 21.57 -24.39 -9.41
C PRO A 36 20.24 -24.93 -9.99
N GLY A 37 19.93 -24.47 -11.20
CA GLY A 37 19.25 -25.17 -12.30
C GLY A 37 17.95 -25.96 -12.06
N GLY A 38 16.87 -25.53 -12.73
CA GLY A 38 15.79 -26.44 -13.12
C GLY A 38 14.43 -25.78 -13.34
N GLY A 39 13.93 -25.79 -14.59
CA GLY A 39 12.51 -25.67 -14.93
C GLY A 39 11.94 -24.25 -15.01
N ARG A 40 11.67 -23.78 -16.23
CA ARG A 40 10.74 -22.67 -16.46
C ARG A 40 9.32 -23.23 -16.30
N GLU A 41 8.67 -23.00 -15.16
CA GLU A 41 7.21 -23.12 -15.05
C GLU A 41 6.65 -22.43 -13.78
N SER A 42 5.89 -21.34 -14.02
CA SER A 42 4.91 -20.66 -13.14
C SER A 42 5.38 -19.96 -11.84
N SER A 43 5.54 -18.63 -11.88
CA SER A 43 5.81 -17.78 -10.70
C SER A 43 4.71 -16.70 -10.52
N GLY A 44 3.47 -17.14 -10.29
CA GLY A 44 2.34 -16.24 -9.97
C GLY A 44 1.69 -16.59 -8.63
N ARG A 45 1.32 -17.86 -8.45
CA ARG A 45 0.41 -18.27 -7.38
C ARG A 45 0.94 -18.23 -5.93
N MET A 46 2.24 -18.10 -5.71
CA MET A 46 2.80 -17.92 -4.35
C MET A 46 3.04 -16.45 -4.00
N HIS A 47 3.19 -15.56 -4.99
CA HIS A 47 3.47 -14.15 -4.72
C HIS A 47 2.23 -13.46 -4.15
N GLU A 48 1.07 -13.63 -4.76
CA GLU A 48 -0.16 -12.99 -4.27
C GLU A 48 -0.66 -13.58 -2.96
N LEU A 49 -0.57 -14.91 -2.79
CA LEU A 49 -1.01 -15.58 -1.57
C LEU A 49 -0.15 -15.18 -0.35
N SER A 50 1.18 -15.16 -0.49
CA SER A 50 2.08 -14.76 0.60
C SER A 50 1.91 -13.29 1.00
N VAL A 51 1.69 -12.43 0.00
CA VAL A 51 1.38 -11.01 0.20
C VAL A 51 0.05 -10.83 0.94
N THR A 52 -0.98 -11.56 0.53
CA THR A 52 -2.30 -11.54 1.17
C THR A 52 -2.24 -12.05 2.61
N GLN A 53 -1.46 -13.10 2.86
CA GLN A 53 -1.24 -13.62 4.20
C GLN A 53 -0.52 -12.61 5.10
N SER A 54 0.46 -11.89 4.55
CA SER A 54 1.12 -10.79 5.26
C SER A 54 0.15 -9.66 5.63
N ILE A 55 -0.79 -9.31 4.75
CA ILE A 55 -1.84 -8.32 5.05
C ILE A 55 -2.69 -8.78 6.24
N LEU A 56 -3.12 -10.06 6.24
CA LEU A 56 -3.91 -10.62 7.32
C LEU A 56 -3.14 -10.59 8.65
N GLU A 57 -1.90 -11.07 8.67
CA GLU A 57 -1.06 -11.11 9.87
C GLU A 57 -0.87 -9.72 10.49
N ILE A 58 -0.52 -8.72 9.67
CA ILE A 58 -0.38 -7.33 10.11
C ILE A 58 -1.72 -6.83 10.68
N SER A 59 -2.82 -7.08 9.98
CA SER A 59 -4.14 -6.59 10.39
C SER A 59 -4.60 -7.21 11.71
N LEU A 60 -4.40 -8.51 11.89
CA LEU A 60 -4.70 -9.22 13.14
C LEU A 60 -3.83 -8.73 14.29
N GLU A 61 -2.54 -8.47 14.05
CA GLU A 61 -1.65 -7.93 15.06
C GLU A 61 -2.14 -6.56 15.57
N TYR A 62 -2.46 -5.65 14.65
CA TYR A 62 -2.98 -4.33 15.00
C TYR A 62 -4.36 -4.40 15.68
N ALA A 63 -5.26 -5.24 15.18
CA ALA A 63 -6.58 -5.45 15.80
C ALA A 63 -6.44 -5.96 17.23
N ARG A 64 -5.55 -6.94 17.48
CA ARG A 64 -5.25 -7.46 18.81
C ARG A 64 -4.71 -6.38 19.75
N ARG A 65 -3.77 -5.55 19.28
CA ARG A 65 -3.20 -4.45 20.07
C ARG A 65 -4.26 -3.42 20.48
N ASN A 66 -5.28 -3.21 19.63
CA ASN A 66 -6.38 -2.28 19.87
C ASN A 66 -7.63 -2.94 20.49
N ARG A 67 -7.58 -4.23 20.82
CA ARG A 67 -8.70 -5.01 21.39
C ARG A 67 -9.97 -4.97 20.54
N ALA A 68 -9.81 -4.91 19.22
CA ALA A 68 -10.93 -4.99 18.28
C ALA A 68 -11.56 -6.39 18.32
N GLY A 69 -12.89 -6.44 18.29
CA GLY A 69 -13.67 -7.68 18.17
C GLY A 69 -13.82 -8.13 16.72
N ARG A 70 -13.84 -7.20 15.76
CA ARG A 70 -13.95 -7.52 14.33
C ARG A 70 -13.24 -6.50 13.44
N ILE A 71 -12.72 -6.94 12.30
CA ILE A 71 -12.22 -6.06 11.24
C ILE A 71 -13.28 -5.98 10.13
N LEU A 72 -13.71 -4.77 9.81
CA LEU A 72 -14.70 -4.48 8.77
C LEU A 72 -14.04 -4.21 7.41
N ALA A 73 -12.95 -3.46 7.42
CA ALA A 73 -12.22 -3.10 6.21
C ALA A 73 -10.73 -2.87 6.50
N ILE A 74 -9.92 -3.12 5.48
CA ILE A 74 -8.47 -2.90 5.49
C ILE A 74 -8.15 -1.96 4.34
N ARG A 75 -7.60 -0.78 4.63
CA ARG A 75 -7.16 0.17 3.60
C ARG A 75 -5.73 -0.14 3.21
N LEU A 76 -5.49 -0.31 1.92
CA LEU A 76 -4.19 -0.61 1.36
C LEU A 76 -3.74 0.53 0.46
N GLN A 77 -2.50 0.97 0.60
CA GLN A 77 -1.83 1.81 -0.39
C GLN A 77 -1.01 0.92 -1.31
N VAL A 78 -1.32 0.98 -2.61
CA VAL A 78 -0.76 0.08 -3.63
C VAL A 78 -0.18 0.93 -4.75
N GLY A 79 1.13 0.86 -4.91
CA GLY A 79 1.88 1.60 -5.90
C GLY A 79 1.51 1.21 -7.32
N GLU A 80 1.47 2.18 -8.23
CA GLU A 80 1.04 1.98 -9.61
C GLU A 80 1.92 1.00 -10.39
N VAL A 81 3.19 0.81 -10.00
CA VAL A 81 4.07 -0.18 -10.66
C VAL A 81 3.85 -1.60 -10.14
N THR A 82 2.99 -1.79 -9.14
CA THR A 82 2.63 -3.12 -8.64
C THR A 82 1.50 -3.70 -9.49
N ASP A 83 1.63 -4.96 -9.87
CA ASP A 83 0.73 -5.64 -10.81
C ASP A 83 -0.35 -6.47 -10.10
N PHE A 84 -0.87 -5.95 -8.99
CA PHE A 84 -1.98 -6.61 -8.28
C PHE A 84 -3.31 -6.24 -8.91
N ASP A 85 -4.12 -7.25 -9.14
CA ASP A 85 -5.53 -7.07 -9.48
C ASP A 85 -6.38 -7.01 -8.20
N ASP A 86 -7.23 -5.99 -8.10
CA ASP A 86 -8.05 -5.69 -6.92
C ASP A 86 -9.04 -6.82 -6.59
N GLU A 87 -9.58 -7.48 -7.62
CA GLU A 87 -10.54 -8.55 -7.45
C GLU A 87 -9.85 -9.82 -6.93
N TRP A 88 -8.71 -10.17 -7.51
CA TRP A 88 -7.96 -11.36 -7.11
C TRP A 88 -7.41 -11.24 -5.70
N ILE A 89 -6.86 -10.09 -5.30
CA ILE A 89 -6.36 -9.91 -3.93
C ILE A 89 -7.48 -10.01 -2.89
N GLN A 90 -8.68 -9.49 -3.19
CA GLN A 90 -9.85 -9.67 -2.33
C GLN A 90 -10.24 -11.15 -2.23
N ARG A 91 -10.25 -11.90 -3.34
CA ARG A 91 -10.61 -13.33 -3.33
C ARG A 91 -9.61 -14.16 -2.53
N TYR A 92 -8.31 -13.91 -2.68
CA TYR A 92 -7.30 -14.56 -1.86
C TYR A 92 -7.48 -14.20 -0.39
N PHE A 93 -7.82 -12.93 -0.09
CA PHE A 93 -8.05 -12.48 1.27
C PHE A 93 -9.26 -13.17 1.90
N ASP A 94 -10.36 -13.27 1.17
CA ASP A 94 -11.57 -13.99 1.60
C ASP A 94 -11.28 -15.48 1.89
N PHE A 95 -10.31 -16.08 1.18
CA PHE A 95 -9.88 -17.45 1.43
C PHE A 95 -9.02 -17.57 2.70
N VAL A 96 -8.00 -16.73 2.87
CA VAL A 96 -7.06 -16.85 3.99
C VAL A 96 -7.59 -16.27 5.31
N SER A 97 -8.57 -15.37 5.26
CA SER A 97 -9.16 -14.72 6.45
C SER A 97 -10.25 -15.53 7.15
N LYS A 98 -10.64 -16.68 6.59
CA LYS A 98 -11.65 -17.56 7.20
C LYS A 98 -11.26 -17.96 8.62
N GLU A 99 -12.25 -18.07 9.49
CA GLU A 99 -12.10 -18.42 10.90
C GLU A 99 -11.24 -17.42 11.69
N THR A 100 -11.14 -16.17 11.21
CA THR A 100 -10.47 -15.06 11.91
C THR A 100 -11.44 -13.90 12.14
N ILE A 101 -11.05 -12.96 13.01
CA ILE A 101 -11.82 -11.71 13.21
C ILE A 101 -11.84 -10.79 11.97
N ALA A 102 -11.05 -11.11 10.95
CA ALA A 102 -11.01 -10.42 9.67
C ALA A 102 -11.86 -11.09 8.59
N GLU A 103 -12.56 -12.18 8.92
CA GLU A 103 -13.43 -12.86 7.97
C GLU A 103 -14.51 -11.90 7.43
N GLY A 104 -14.60 -11.83 6.10
CA GLY A 104 -15.52 -10.96 5.38
C GLY A 104 -15.09 -9.48 5.32
N ALA A 105 -13.91 -9.12 5.83
CA ALA A 105 -13.40 -7.75 5.72
C ALA A 105 -13.15 -7.35 4.26
N LYS A 106 -13.41 -6.08 3.93
CA LYS A 106 -13.20 -5.55 2.58
C LYS A 106 -11.85 -4.85 2.45
N LEU A 107 -11.08 -5.25 1.46
CA LEU A 107 -9.86 -4.55 1.05
C LEU A 107 -10.25 -3.31 0.24
N ARG A 108 -9.78 -2.14 0.68
CA ARG A 108 -9.98 -0.87 -0.01
C ARG A 108 -8.62 -0.35 -0.49
N LEU A 109 -8.38 -0.48 -1.79
CA LEU A 109 -7.10 -0.13 -2.39
C LEU A 109 -7.09 1.34 -2.83
N THR A 110 -6.02 2.04 -2.49
CA THR A 110 -5.69 3.38 -2.99
C THR A 110 -4.45 3.25 -3.87
N ARG A 111 -4.57 3.63 -5.15
CA ARG A 111 -3.47 3.56 -6.10
C ARG A 111 -2.54 4.77 -5.97
N ILE A 112 -1.26 4.52 -5.74
CA ILE A 112 -0.25 5.57 -5.56
C ILE A 112 0.52 5.77 -6.88
N PRO A 113 0.45 6.95 -7.50
CA PRO A 113 1.07 7.20 -8.80
C PRO A 113 2.59 6.98 -8.78
N ALA A 114 3.10 6.43 -9.88
CA ALA A 114 4.54 6.27 -10.09
C ALA A 114 5.20 7.62 -10.43
N ARG A 115 6.19 8.03 -9.63
CA ARG A 115 6.95 9.27 -9.87
C ARG A 115 8.44 9.01 -9.89
N LEU A 116 9.09 9.57 -10.91
CA LEU A 116 10.53 9.57 -11.07
C LEU A 116 11.11 10.89 -10.56
N GLN A 117 12.31 10.83 -10.01
CA GLN A 117 13.15 11.99 -9.71
C GLN A 117 14.45 11.88 -10.51
N CYS A 118 14.78 12.91 -11.28
CA CYS A 118 16.05 12.94 -12.00
C CYS A 118 17.21 13.21 -11.04
N ARG A 119 18.26 12.39 -11.08
CA ARG A 119 19.47 12.59 -10.26
C ARG A 119 20.31 13.78 -10.71
N ALA A 120 20.25 14.12 -12.01
CA ALA A 120 21.05 15.20 -12.58
C ALA A 120 20.50 16.60 -12.26
N CYS A 121 19.18 16.77 -12.23
CA CYS A 121 18.55 18.09 -12.01
C CYS A 121 17.50 18.12 -10.89
N SER A 122 17.30 17.02 -10.17
CA SER A 122 16.30 16.85 -9.10
C SER A 122 14.83 17.02 -9.51
N PHE A 123 14.54 17.17 -10.81
CA PHE A 123 13.18 17.34 -11.30
C PHE A 123 12.35 16.06 -11.11
N THR A 124 11.15 16.20 -10.53
CA THR A 124 10.21 15.10 -10.31
C THR A 124 9.09 15.11 -11.35
N PHE A 125 8.83 13.96 -11.96
CA PHE A 125 7.85 13.81 -13.03
C PHE A 125 7.16 12.44 -12.97
N PRO A 126 5.93 12.28 -13.53
CA PRO A 126 5.25 10.99 -13.53
C PRO A 126 5.97 9.99 -14.44
N LEU A 127 5.94 8.70 -14.07
CA LEU A 127 6.34 7.61 -14.97
C LEU A 127 5.16 7.27 -15.88
N ASP A 128 5.35 7.36 -17.19
CA ASP A 128 4.36 6.88 -18.16
C ASP A 128 4.48 5.36 -18.30
N ARG A 129 3.48 4.61 -17.81
CA ARG A 129 3.46 3.14 -17.88
C ARG A 129 3.26 2.58 -19.28
N SER A 130 2.77 3.38 -20.23
CA SER A 130 2.55 2.92 -21.61
C SER A 130 3.86 2.86 -22.38
N THR A 131 4.77 3.79 -22.10
CA THR A 131 6.07 3.90 -22.79
C THR A 131 7.25 3.44 -21.94
N TRP A 132 7.08 3.39 -20.61
CA TRP A 132 8.14 3.18 -19.62
C TRP A 132 9.32 4.16 -19.79
N ASP A 133 9.06 5.34 -20.37
CA ASP A 133 10.11 6.33 -20.55
C ASP A 133 10.49 6.97 -19.22
N SER A 134 11.79 7.02 -18.98
CA SER A 134 12.43 7.60 -17.80
C SER A 134 13.27 8.83 -18.14
N GLN A 135 13.22 9.31 -19.39
CA GLN A 135 13.91 10.52 -19.75
C GLN A 135 13.31 11.73 -19.03
N CYS A 136 14.15 12.45 -18.31
CA CYS A 136 13.76 13.68 -17.63
C CYS A 136 13.34 14.75 -18.66
N PRO A 137 12.12 15.32 -18.56
CA PRO A 137 11.65 16.33 -19.51
C PRO A 137 12.38 17.68 -19.34
N SER A 138 13.05 17.90 -18.20
CA SER A 138 13.76 19.14 -17.91
C SER A 138 15.19 19.17 -18.46
N CYS A 139 15.98 18.10 -18.26
CA CYS A 139 17.40 18.06 -18.65
C CYS A 139 17.73 16.96 -19.68
N ARG A 140 16.76 16.14 -20.08
CA ARG A 140 16.91 14.99 -20.99
C ARG A 140 17.83 13.86 -20.51
N SER A 141 18.33 13.93 -19.27
CA SER A 141 19.02 12.82 -18.61
C SER A 141 18.07 11.64 -18.42
N LYS A 142 18.59 10.42 -18.52
CA LYS A 142 17.89 9.17 -18.17
C LYS A 142 18.26 8.65 -16.78
N ASP A 143 19.13 9.36 -16.08
CA ASP A 143 19.52 8.99 -14.72
C ASP A 143 18.44 9.45 -13.74
N THR A 144 17.52 8.53 -13.41
CA THR A 144 16.34 8.81 -12.59
C THR A 144 16.05 7.70 -11.59
N ASP A 145 15.52 8.09 -10.43
CA ASP A 145 15.03 7.18 -9.39
C ASP A 145 13.51 7.13 -9.35
N LEU A 146 12.94 5.94 -9.13
CA LEU A 146 11.53 5.79 -8.81
C LEU A 146 11.33 6.10 -7.32
N ILE A 147 10.73 7.26 -7.02
CA ILE A 147 10.55 7.77 -5.65
C ILE A 147 9.16 7.48 -5.07
N SER A 148 8.17 7.15 -5.91
CA SER A 148 6.85 6.65 -5.51
C SER A 148 6.30 5.68 -6.55
N GLY A 149 5.26 4.95 -6.19
CA GLY A 149 4.61 3.95 -7.05
C GLY A 149 5.02 2.51 -6.75
N ARG A 150 5.86 2.28 -5.73
CA ARG A 150 6.26 0.93 -5.25
C ARG A 150 5.56 0.52 -3.95
N GLU A 151 4.61 1.31 -3.49
CA GLU A 151 3.97 1.15 -2.18
C GLU A 151 3.21 -0.18 -2.13
N PHE A 152 3.30 -0.85 -0.98
CA PHE A 152 2.42 -1.94 -0.64
C PHE A 152 2.28 -1.97 0.88
N LEU A 153 1.31 -1.18 1.37
CA LEU A 153 1.23 -0.82 2.78
C LEU A 153 -0.19 -1.01 3.29
N VAL A 154 -0.33 -1.58 4.49
CA VAL A 154 -1.56 -1.50 5.28
C VAL A 154 -1.62 -0.12 5.91
N ASP A 155 -2.54 0.72 5.43
CA ASP A 155 -2.66 2.12 5.83
C ASP A 155 -3.48 2.27 7.12
N SER A 156 -4.66 1.66 7.14
CA SER A 156 -5.59 1.77 8.26
C SER A 156 -6.59 0.62 8.30
N LEU A 157 -7.14 0.36 9.48
CA LEU A 157 -8.16 -0.65 9.74
C LEU A 157 -9.45 0.01 10.21
N GLU A 158 -10.58 -0.48 9.69
CA GLU A 158 -11.91 -0.18 10.22
C GLU A 158 -12.35 -1.36 11.09
N VAL A 159 -12.70 -1.12 12.36
CA VAL A 159 -12.91 -2.16 13.37
C VAL A 159 -14.15 -1.93 14.23
N GLU A 160 -14.68 -3.00 14.81
CA GLU A 160 -15.75 -3.04 15.84
C GLU A 160 -15.21 -3.48 17.20
#